data_AF-A0A1Q9S2Y0-F1
#
_entry.id   AF-A0A1Q9S2Y0-F1
#
_cell.length_a   1.000
_cell.length_b   1.000
_cell.length_c   1.000
_cell.angle_alpha   90.00
_cell.angle_beta   90.00
_cell.angle_gamma   90.00
#
_symmetry.space_group_name_H-M   'P 1'
#
loop_
_entity.id
_entity.type
_entity.pdbx_description
1 polymer ?
#
loop_
_entity_poly.entity_id
_entity_poly.type
_entity_poly.pdbx_seq_one_letter_code
_entity_poly.pdbx_strand_id
1 'polypeptide(L)'
;MTDVCQPAQPVAARRWWESPFEMFQTNLREVDAGMDVDRVVEEIVAFGADTWLVNTGGIFSFYPTDLPFQTRNPYLADRPGGDLVGDAVAAAHRRGLRLVARMDFSKIALPIAREHPEWCFVDPAGEWQVYNGLVSVCPSAGYYQEKVVQVLDEVLDRYDVDGFFFNWFGFNEVDYSGRYRGVSQNRRPAPRSPRTAAGGPCPPGRTRRTTTCGGATRPR
;
A
#
# COMPACT_ATOMS: atom_id res chain seq x y z
N MET A 1 50.74 5.60 33.35
CA MET A 1 49.47 5.07 32.82
C MET A 1 49.10 5.94 31.64
N THR A 2 49.39 5.46 30.44
CA THR A 2 49.04 6.12 29.17
C THR A 2 47.54 5.96 28.98
N ASP A 3 46.82 7.07 29.00
CA ASP A 3 45.40 7.13 28.69
C ASP A 3 45.23 6.88 27.18
N VAL A 4 44.77 5.69 26.83
CA VAL A 4 44.55 5.30 25.44
C VAL A 4 43.20 5.86 25.04
N CYS A 5 43.22 6.95 24.27
CA CYS A 5 42.05 7.51 23.63
C CYS A 5 41.41 6.42 22.73
N GLN A 6 40.29 5.87 23.18
CA GLN A 6 39.55 4.86 22.42
C GLN A 6 38.97 5.52 21.16
N PRO A 7 39.10 4.89 19.98
CA PRO A 7 38.47 5.42 18.77
C PRO A 7 36.96 5.45 18.95
N ALA A 8 36.34 6.58 18.60
CA ALA A 8 34.89 6.72 18.60
C ALA A 8 34.27 5.62 17.73
N GLN A 9 33.28 4.92 18.27
CA GLN A 9 32.58 3.90 17.50
C GLN A 9 31.84 4.55 16.31
N PRO A 10 31.79 3.89 15.14
CA PRO A 10 31.05 4.39 14.00
C PRO A 10 29.58 4.55 14.40
N VAL A 11 29.06 5.77 14.29
CA VAL A 11 27.63 6.03 14.44
C VAL A 11 26.92 5.22 13.35
N ALA A 12 26.07 4.27 13.75
CA ALA A 12 25.26 3.51 12.81
C ALA A 12 24.55 4.49 11.88
N ALA A 13 24.67 4.30 10.57
CA ALA A 13 24.02 5.16 9.59
C ALA A 13 22.52 5.22 9.92
N ARG A 14 22.00 6.43 10.15
CA ARG A 14 20.57 6.63 10.40
C ARG A 14 19.77 6.05 9.25
N ARG A 15 18.64 5.42 9.57
CA ARG A 15 17.72 4.95 8.52
C ARG A 15 17.20 6.17 7.78
N TRP A 16 16.95 6.03 6.49
CA TRP A 16 16.62 7.20 5.67
C TRP A 16 15.32 7.89 6.08
N TRP A 17 14.34 7.10 6.51
CA TRP A 17 13.05 7.58 6.99
C TRP A 17 13.12 8.25 8.38
N GLU A 18 14.29 8.28 9.01
CA GLU A 18 14.53 9.03 10.26
C GLU A 18 15.00 10.47 10.00
N SER A 19 15.19 10.84 8.73
CA SER A 19 15.51 12.19 8.27
C SER A 19 14.35 12.74 7.42
N PRO A 20 14.18 14.07 7.32
CA PRO A 20 13.26 14.66 6.34
C PRO A 20 13.59 14.18 4.92
N PHE A 21 12.57 13.94 4.12
CA PHE A 21 12.66 13.57 2.71
C PHE A 21 11.52 14.25 1.94
N GLU A 22 11.76 14.53 0.66
CA GLU A 22 10.78 15.15 -0.23
C GLU A 22 10.25 14.12 -1.23
N MET A 23 8.98 13.76 -1.06
CA MET A 23 8.33 12.75 -1.89
C MET A 23 7.62 13.38 -3.09
N PHE A 24 7.91 12.88 -4.29
CA PHE A 24 7.15 13.13 -5.50
C PHE A 24 6.32 11.88 -5.86
N GLN A 25 5.02 12.06 -6.09
CA GLN A 25 4.13 10.97 -6.46
C GLN A 25 3.68 11.11 -7.91
N THR A 26 3.94 10.09 -8.73
CA THR A 26 3.25 9.93 -10.01
C THR A 26 1.98 9.10 -9.82
N ASN A 27 0.95 9.38 -10.63
CA ASN A 27 -0.25 8.56 -10.69
C ASN A 27 -0.42 8.05 -12.13
N LEU A 28 -0.04 6.79 -12.34
CA LEU A 28 0.03 6.20 -13.66
C LEU A 28 -1.35 5.71 -14.14
N ARG A 29 -1.67 6.01 -15.39
CA ARG A 29 -2.72 5.32 -16.16
C ARG A 29 -2.13 4.04 -16.76
N GLU A 30 -2.99 3.15 -17.25
CA GLU A 30 -2.53 1.91 -17.91
C GLU A 30 -1.55 2.19 -19.06
N VAL A 31 -1.86 3.17 -19.91
CA VAL A 31 -1.03 3.60 -21.05
C VAL A 31 0.33 4.16 -20.66
N ASP A 32 0.51 4.58 -19.41
CA ASP A 32 1.77 5.16 -18.92
C ASP A 32 2.83 4.07 -18.62
N ALA A 33 2.53 2.78 -18.87
CA ALA A 33 3.52 1.69 -18.78
C ALA A 33 4.77 1.93 -19.67
N GLY A 34 4.57 2.64 -20.79
CA GLY A 34 5.64 3.03 -21.71
C GLY A 34 6.39 4.31 -21.33
N MET A 35 6.19 4.87 -20.13
CA MET A 35 6.82 6.14 -19.75
C MET A 35 8.35 6.09 -19.78
N ASP A 36 8.96 7.21 -20.16
CA ASP A 36 10.40 7.42 -20.09
C ASP A 36 10.81 7.67 -18.63
N VAL A 37 11.42 6.65 -18.01
CA VAL A 37 11.82 6.70 -16.60
C VAL A 37 12.97 7.65 -16.32
N ASP A 38 13.91 7.79 -17.26
CA ASP A 38 15.08 8.66 -17.07
C ASP A 38 14.62 10.12 -17.10
N ARG A 39 13.73 10.46 -18.04
CA ARG A 39 13.09 11.78 -18.08
C ARG A 39 12.31 12.08 -16.80
N VAL A 40 11.52 11.13 -16.30
CA VAL A 40 10.74 11.33 -15.06
C VAL A 40 11.67 11.56 -13.87
N VAL A 41 12.74 10.78 -13.74
CA VAL A 41 13.73 10.97 -12.67
C VAL A 41 14.40 12.35 -12.78
N GLU A 42 14.74 12.81 -13.98
CA GLU A 42 15.27 14.16 -14.19
C GLU A 42 14.31 15.25 -13.73
N GLU A 43 13.01 15.12 -14.05
CA GLU A 43 11.98 16.06 -13.61
C GLU A 43 11.80 16.04 -12.08
N ILE A 44 11.87 14.87 -11.43
CA ILE A 44 11.79 14.75 -9.97
C ILE A 44 12.98 15.42 -9.28
N VAL A 45 14.19 15.20 -9.79
CA VAL A 45 15.40 15.87 -9.28
C VAL A 45 15.30 17.38 -9.47
N ALA A 46 14.84 17.83 -10.64
CA ALA A 46 14.67 19.26 -10.92
C ALA A 46 13.59 19.90 -10.03
N PHE A 47 12.57 19.14 -9.64
CA PHE A 47 11.56 19.56 -8.65
C PHE A 47 12.15 19.70 -7.23
N GLY A 48 13.31 19.08 -6.95
CA GLY A 48 13.94 19.07 -5.64
C GLY A 48 13.43 17.96 -4.72
N ALA A 49 12.88 16.89 -5.29
CA ALA A 49 12.48 15.70 -4.53
C ALA A 49 13.57 14.62 -4.56
N ASP A 50 13.67 13.85 -3.47
CA ASP A 50 14.65 12.77 -3.29
C ASP A 50 14.00 11.38 -3.21
N THR A 51 12.67 11.32 -3.17
CA THR A 51 11.90 10.09 -3.02
C THR A 51 10.79 10.05 -4.05
N TRP A 52 10.72 8.98 -4.84
CA TRP A 52 9.70 8.78 -5.86
C TRP A 52 8.71 7.69 -5.45
N LEU A 53 7.44 8.06 -5.30
CA LEU A 53 6.33 7.15 -5.10
C LEU A 53 5.67 6.84 -6.45
N VAL A 54 5.74 5.59 -6.90
CA VAL A 54 5.26 5.16 -8.23
C VAL A 54 4.30 3.98 -8.12
N ASN A 55 3.24 3.96 -8.95
CA ASN A 55 2.33 2.82 -9.07
C ASN A 55 3.11 1.54 -9.43
N THR A 56 3.07 0.54 -8.56
CA THR A 56 3.77 -0.74 -8.73
C THR A 56 2.79 -1.88 -9.00
N GLY A 57 1.86 -2.14 -8.07
CA GLY A 57 0.99 -3.33 -8.14
C GLY A 57 -0.32 -3.21 -7.38
N GLY A 58 -1.08 -4.31 -7.35
CA GLY A 58 -2.42 -4.40 -6.76
C GLY A 58 -3.52 -4.45 -7.82
N ILE A 59 -4.10 -3.30 -8.20
CA ILE A 59 -5.10 -3.22 -9.28
C ILE A 59 -4.50 -3.64 -10.62
N PHE A 60 -3.43 -2.96 -11.02
CA PHE A 60 -2.62 -3.30 -12.19
C PHE A 60 -1.16 -3.40 -11.75
N SER A 61 -0.48 -4.43 -12.23
CA SER A 61 0.96 -4.59 -12.07
C SER A 61 1.68 -3.92 -13.24
N PHE A 62 2.50 -2.92 -12.93
CA PHE A 62 3.40 -2.24 -13.88
C PHE A 62 4.74 -2.99 -14.06
N TYR A 63 4.72 -4.28 -13.78
CA TYR A 63 5.85 -5.19 -13.86
C TYR A 63 5.37 -6.58 -14.31
N PRO A 64 6.25 -7.46 -14.82
CA PRO A 64 5.86 -8.74 -15.37
C PRO A 64 5.57 -9.78 -14.28
N THR A 65 4.54 -9.52 -13.46
CA THR A 65 4.02 -10.43 -12.40
C THR A 65 3.73 -11.82 -12.95
N ASP A 66 4.09 -12.85 -12.20
CA ASP A 66 3.76 -14.26 -12.48
C ASP A 66 2.58 -14.75 -11.63
N LEU A 67 2.09 -13.92 -10.71
CA LEU A 67 0.93 -14.23 -9.88
C LEU A 67 -0.37 -14.22 -10.71
N PRO A 68 -1.14 -15.32 -10.76
CA PRO A 68 -2.33 -15.42 -11.61
C PRO A 68 -3.50 -14.55 -11.14
N PHE A 69 -3.46 -14.09 -9.88
CA PHE A 69 -4.46 -13.21 -9.26
C PHE A 69 -4.06 -11.73 -9.28
N GLN A 70 -3.03 -11.36 -10.07
CA GLN A 70 -2.69 -9.98 -10.38
C GLN A 70 -2.99 -9.71 -11.86
N THR A 71 -3.41 -8.49 -12.18
CA THR A 71 -3.62 -8.09 -13.58
C THR A 71 -2.35 -7.43 -14.10
N ARG A 72 -1.60 -8.12 -14.95
CA ARG A 72 -0.45 -7.53 -15.65
C ARG A 72 -0.95 -6.43 -16.57
N ASN A 73 -0.33 -5.25 -16.50
CA ASN A 73 -0.68 -4.14 -17.39
C ASN A 73 -0.36 -4.53 -18.86
N PRO A 74 -1.34 -4.50 -19.78
CA PRO A 74 -1.14 -4.93 -21.16
C PRO A 74 -0.13 -4.06 -21.93
N TYR A 75 -0.01 -2.77 -21.59
CA TYR A 75 0.90 -1.84 -22.25
C TYR A 75 2.38 -2.08 -21.92
N LEU A 76 2.68 -2.99 -20.98
CA LEU A 76 4.06 -3.45 -20.79
C LEU A 76 4.60 -4.17 -22.04
N ALA A 77 3.74 -4.74 -22.88
CA ALA A 77 4.17 -5.37 -24.13
C ALA A 77 4.86 -4.39 -25.09
N ASP A 78 4.54 -3.10 -25.01
CA ASP A 78 5.13 -2.05 -25.85
C ASP A 78 6.42 -1.47 -25.25
N ARG A 79 6.71 -1.78 -23.98
CA ARG A 79 7.93 -1.35 -23.30
C ARG A 79 9.07 -2.31 -23.57
N PRO A 80 10.28 -1.84 -23.95
CA PRO A 80 11.48 -2.68 -23.95
C PRO A 80 11.66 -3.38 -22.60
N GLY A 81 11.80 -4.72 -22.61
CA GLY A 81 11.95 -5.54 -21.40
C GLY A 81 10.65 -5.83 -20.64
N GLY A 82 9.54 -5.14 -20.94
CA GLY A 82 8.24 -5.42 -20.33
C GLY A 82 8.15 -5.13 -18.83
N ASP A 83 9.05 -4.31 -18.28
CA ASP A 83 9.18 -4.06 -16.85
C ASP A 83 9.40 -2.57 -16.55
N LEU A 84 8.33 -1.84 -16.22
CA LEU A 84 8.44 -0.43 -15.85
C LEU A 84 9.06 -0.27 -14.45
N VAL A 85 8.72 -1.15 -13.51
CA VAL A 85 9.18 -1.01 -12.12
C VAL A 85 10.69 -1.26 -12.02
N GLY A 86 11.20 -2.30 -12.69
CA GLY A 86 12.63 -2.57 -12.74
C GLY A 86 13.44 -1.40 -13.32
N ASP A 87 12.96 -0.84 -14.43
CA ASP A 87 13.60 0.32 -15.04
C ASP A 87 13.52 1.56 -14.16
N ALA A 88 12.39 1.78 -13.49
CA ALA A 88 12.19 2.91 -12.57
C ALA A 88 13.12 2.82 -11.36
N VAL A 89 13.26 1.64 -10.74
CA VAL A 89 14.18 1.41 -9.61
C VAL A 89 15.62 1.69 -10.04
N ALA A 90 16.04 1.10 -11.15
CA ALA A 90 17.39 1.30 -11.67
C ALA A 90 17.66 2.79 -11.98
N ALA A 91 16.72 3.49 -12.60
CA ALA A 91 16.86 4.92 -12.92
C ALA A 91 16.90 5.81 -11.67
N ALA A 92 16.02 5.57 -10.71
CA ALA A 92 15.98 6.31 -9.44
C ALA A 92 17.31 6.17 -8.69
N HIS A 93 17.77 4.93 -8.50
CA HIS A 93 18.99 4.64 -7.75
C HIS A 93 20.25 5.21 -8.43
N ARG A 94 20.35 5.17 -9.77
CA ARG A 94 21.46 5.81 -10.51
C ARG A 94 21.59 7.30 -10.21
N ARG A 95 20.50 7.97 -9.84
CA ARG A 95 20.46 9.41 -9.54
C ARG A 95 20.37 9.69 -8.04
N GLY A 96 20.49 8.67 -7.20
CA GLY A 96 20.45 8.80 -5.74
C GLY A 96 19.05 9.04 -5.17
N LEU A 97 17.99 8.82 -5.95
CA LEU A 97 16.61 8.85 -5.45
C LEU A 97 16.28 7.52 -4.81
N ARG A 98 15.32 7.58 -3.90
CA ARG A 98 14.65 6.42 -3.31
C ARG A 98 13.39 6.12 -4.09
N LEU A 99 13.05 4.85 -4.28
CA LEU A 99 11.81 4.44 -4.91
C LEU A 99 10.89 3.73 -3.91
N VAL A 100 9.71 4.31 -3.69
CA VAL A 100 8.64 3.73 -2.88
C VAL A 100 7.60 3.11 -3.79
N ALA A 101 7.35 1.82 -3.59
CA ALA A 101 6.35 1.07 -4.33
C ALA A 101 4.94 1.40 -3.85
N ARG A 102 4.14 2.04 -4.70
CA ARG A 102 2.72 2.31 -4.44
C ARG A 102 1.89 1.09 -4.82
N MET A 103 1.27 0.48 -3.81
CA MET A 103 0.39 -0.67 -3.97
C MET A 103 -1.08 -0.27 -3.73
N ASP A 104 -1.99 -0.77 -4.55
CA ASP A 104 -3.44 -0.61 -4.32
C ASP A 104 -4.14 -1.96 -4.29
N PHE A 105 -4.32 -2.51 -3.09
CA PHE A 105 -5.00 -3.78 -2.87
C PHE A 105 -6.51 -3.65 -2.66
N SER A 106 -7.05 -2.44 -2.78
CA SER A 106 -8.45 -2.16 -2.43
C SER A 106 -9.45 -2.81 -3.39
N LYS A 107 -9.04 -3.08 -4.63
CA LYS A 107 -9.89 -3.63 -5.68
C LYS A 107 -9.11 -4.59 -6.58
N ILE A 108 -9.86 -5.47 -7.22
CA ILE A 108 -9.37 -6.40 -8.23
C ILE A 108 -10.19 -6.28 -9.51
N ALA A 109 -9.62 -6.74 -10.63
CA ALA A 109 -10.34 -6.80 -11.90
C ALA A 109 -11.54 -7.75 -11.81
N LEU A 110 -12.63 -7.41 -12.51
CA LEU A 110 -13.87 -8.19 -12.49
C LEU A 110 -13.69 -9.68 -12.84
N PRO A 111 -12.82 -10.11 -13.79
CA PRO A 111 -12.57 -11.53 -14.03
C PRO A 111 -12.03 -12.26 -12.79
N ILE A 112 -11.07 -11.65 -12.08
CA ILE A 112 -10.49 -12.21 -10.86
C ILE A 112 -11.56 -12.27 -9.76
N ALA A 113 -12.40 -11.24 -9.63
CA ALA A 113 -13.51 -11.23 -8.68
C ALA A 113 -14.55 -12.34 -8.96
N ARG A 114 -14.78 -12.68 -10.24
CA ARG A 114 -15.67 -13.78 -10.63
C ARG A 114 -15.07 -15.15 -10.34
N GLU A 115 -13.76 -15.30 -10.51
CA GLU A 115 -13.03 -16.52 -10.16
C GLU A 115 -12.94 -16.72 -8.65
N HIS A 116 -12.78 -15.62 -7.90
CA HIS A 116 -12.62 -15.59 -6.45
C HIS A 116 -13.65 -14.69 -5.74
N PRO A 117 -14.96 -15.03 -5.81
CA PRO A 117 -16.02 -14.25 -5.19
C PRO A 117 -15.86 -14.15 -3.67
N GLU A 118 -15.21 -15.13 -3.04
CA GLU A 118 -14.93 -15.18 -1.61
C GLU A 118 -13.96 -14.09 -1.13
N TRP A 119 -13.25 -13.40 -2.03
CA TRP A 119 -12.40 -12.26 -1.68
C TRP A 119 -13.16 -10.93 -1.63
N CYS A 120 -14.30 -10.85 -2.31
CA CYS A 120 -14.96 -9.59 -2.61
C CYS A 120 -15.64 -8.97 -1.38
N PHE A 121 -15.65 -7.65 -1.31
CA PHE A 121 -16.50 -6.91 -0.39
C PHE A 121 -17.97 -7.15 -0.77
N VAL A 122 -18.80 -7.41 0.24
CA VAL A 122 -20.25 -7.62 0.09
C VAL A 122 -20.96 -6.67 1.03
N ASP A 123 -21.85 -5.83 0.53
CA ASP A 123 -22.61 -4.92 1.38
C ASP A 123 -23.77 -5.64 2.13
N PRO A 124 -24.50 -4.96 3.05
CA PRO A 124 -25.64 -5.55 3.76
C PRO A 124 -26.79 -6.03 2.87
N ALA A 125 -26.89 -5.55 1.63
CA ALA A 125 -27.87 -6.02 0.65
C ALA A 125 -27.39 -7.29 -0.08
N GLY A 126 -26.15 -7.74 0.16
CA GLY A 126 -25.57 -8.88 -0.53
C GLY A 126 -24.88 -8.51 -1.84
N GLU A 127 -24.70 -7.22 -2.13
CA GLU A 127 -24.19 -6.74 -3.41
C GLU A 127 -22.68 -6.44 -3.36
N TRP A 128 -22.02 -6.63 -4.49
CA TRP A 128 -20.63 -6.19 -4.65
C TRP A 128 -20.54 -4.67 -4.81
N GLN A 129 -19.51 -4.09 -4.21
CA GLN A 129 -19.12 -2.73 -4.52
C GLN A 129 -18.25 -2.73 -5.78
N VAL A 130 -18.82 -2.25 -6.89
CA VAL A 130 -18.14 -2.09 -8.18
C VAL A 130 -17.86 -0.62 -8.47
N TYR A 131 -16.64 -0.29 -8.87
CA TYR A 131 -16.23 1.07 -9.25
C TYR A 131 -15.29 1.00 -10.47
N ASN A 132 -15.66 1.67 -11.56
CA ASN A 132 -14.91 1.67 -12.83
C ASN A 132 -14.52 0.25 -13.33
N GLY A 133 -15.44 -0.71 -13.21
CA GLY A 133 -15.19 -2.10 -13.63
C GLY A 133 -14.31 -2.93 -12.68
N LEU A 134 -13.86 -2.34 -11.57
CA LEU A 134 -13.12 -3.01 -10.51
C LEU A 134 -14.05 -3.35 -9.35
N VAL A 135 -13.78 -4.47 -8.68
CA VAL A 135 -14.56 -4.94 -7.53
C VAL A 135 -13.75 -4.75 -6.25
N SER A 136 -14.36 -4.09 -5.25
CA SER A 136 -13.71 -3.94 -3.95
C SER A 136 -13.51 -5.28 -3.25
N VAL A 137 -12.40 -5.38 -2.52
CA VAL A 137 -12.03 -6.58 -1.78
C VAL A 137 -12.27 -6.36 -0.28
N CYS A 138 -12.71 -7.41 0.42
CA CYS A 138 -12.87 -7.35 1.87
C CYS A 138 -11.51 -7.47 2.58
N PRO A 139 -11.11 -6.54 3.47
CA PRO A 139 -9.85 -6.64 4.21
C PRO A 139 -9.74 -7.88 5.11
N SER A 140 -10.86 -8.47 5.51
CA SER A 140 -10.89 -9.72 6.28
C SER A 140 -10.81 -10.98 5.42
N ALA A 141 -10.90 -10.88 4.09
CA ALA A 141 -10.91 -12.04 3.20
C ALA A 141 -9.51 -12.48 2.77
N GLY A 142 -9.43 -13.65 2.11
CA GLY A 142 -8.18 -14.31 1.75
C GLY A 142 -7.23 -13.46 0.90
N TYR A 143 -7.74 -12.58 0.03
CA TYR A 143 -6.88 -11.70 -0.76
C TYR A 143 -6.00 -10.80 0.12
N TYR A 144 -6.59 -10.07 1.07
CA TYR A 144 -5.82 -9.23 2.00
C TYR A 144 -4.99 -10.03 2.99
N GLN A 145 -5.55 -11.13 3.50
CA GLN A 145 -4.93 -11.88 4.61
C GLN A 145 -3.79 -12.80 4.15
N GLU A 146 -3.79 -13.21 2.88
CA GLU A 146 -2.88 -14.25 2.37
C GLU A 146 -2.22 -13.82 1.05
N LYS A 147 -2.99 -13.29 0.09
CA LYS A 147 -2.47 -12.98 -1.26
C LYS A 147 -1.64 -11.72 -1.32
N VAL A 148 -1.98 -10.69 -0.56
CA VAL A 148 -1.19 -9.44 -0.49
C VAL A 148 0.26 -9.74 -0.12
N VAL A 149 0.51 -10.65 0.84
CA VAL A 149 1.87 -11.04 1.24
C VAL A 149 2.63 -11.63 0.05
N GLN A 150 1.99 -12.49 -0.75
CA GLN A 150 2.61 -13.07 -1.96
C GLN A 150 2.98 -12.00 -3.00
N VAL A 151 2.16 -10.96 -3.16
CA VAL A 151 2.49 -9.83 -4.05
C VAL A 151 3.70 -9.06 -3.52
N LEU A 152 3.78 -8.83 -2.20
CA LEU A 152 4.92 -8.15 -1.60
C LEU A 152 6.20 -8.96 -1.70
N ASP A 153 6.14 -10.28 -1.49
CA ASP A 153 7.27 -11.18 -1.68
C ASP A 153 7.78 -11.11 -3.12
N GLU A 154 6.88 -11.18 -4.11
CA GLU A 154 7.27 -11.06 -5.53
C GLU A 154 7.95 -9.73 -5.86
N VAL A 155 7.46 -8.61 -5.30
CA VAL A 155 8.07 -7.29 -5.52
C VAL A 155 9.46 -7.23 -4.87
N LEU A 156 9.59 -7.73 -3.63
CA LEU A 156 10.86 -7.73 -2.89
C LEU A 156 11.90 -8.67 -3.49
N ASP A 157 11.49 -9.80 -4.06
CA ASP A 157 12.38 -10.75 -4.72
C ASP A 157 12.93 -10.20 -6.05
N ARG A 158 12.17 -9.31 -6.72
CA ARG A 158 12.53 -8.75 -8.02
C ARG A 158 13.25 -7.41 -7.93
N TYR A 159 12.92 -6.59 -6.93
CA TYR A 159 13.29 -5.18 -6.91
C TYR A 159 13.82 -4.74 -5.54
N ASP A 160 14.89 -3.97 -5.56
CA ASP A 160 15.43 -3.29 -4.38
C ASP A 160 14.65 -1.98 -4.11
N VAL A 161 13.38 -2.11 -3.73
CA VAL A 161 12.54 -0.94 -3.41
C VAL A 161 12.87 -0.39 -2.02
N ASP A 162 12.88 0.93 -1.87
CA ASP A 162 13.22 1.62 -0.62
C ASP A 162 12.08 1.65 0.40
N GLY A 163 10.87 1.30 -0.02
CA GLY A 163 9.69 1.20 0.84
C GLY A 163 8.40 0.88 0.10
N PHE A 164 7.33 0.75 0.87
CA PHE A 164 5.98 0.52 0.36
C PHE A 164 5.00 1.59 0.84
N PHE A 165 4.03 1.90 -0.01
CA PHE A 165 2.86 2.68 0.34
C PHE A 165 1.61 1.90 -0.05
N PHE A 166 0.66 1.76 0.87
CA PHE A 166 -0.59 1.04 0.64
C PHE A 166 -1.76 2.02 0.47
N ASN A 167 -2.26 2.15 -0.76
CA ASN A 167 -3.41 3.00 -1.06
C ASN A 167 -4.70 2.37 -0.53
N TRP A 168 -5.50 3.17 0.16
CA TRP A 168 -6.87 2.83 0.59
C TRP A 168 -6.99 1.46 1.29
N PHE A 169 -5.95 1.12 2.06
CA PHE A 169 -5.80 -0.15 2.74
C PHE A 169 -6.55 -0.14 4.08
N GLY A 170 -7.82 -0.56 4.09
CA GLY A 170 -8.62 -0.55 5.31
C GLY A 170 -10.08 -0.95 5.14
N PHE A 171 -10.81 -0.93 6.26
CA PHE A 171 -12.24 -1.24 6.35
C PHE A 171 -13.09 -0.02 6.00
N ASN A 172 -13.14 0.33 4.72
CA ASN A 172 -13.88 1.51 4.27
C ASN A 172 -15.36 1.21 4.11
N GLU A 173 -16.21 1.91 4.88
CA GLU A 173 -17.67 1.79 4.79
C GLU A 173 -18.28 2.75 3.76
N VAL A 174 -17.49 3.68 3.23
CA VAL A 174 -17.88 4.66 2.22
C VAL A 174 -17.07 4.40 0.96
N ASP A 175 -17.74 4.28 -0.19
CA ASP A 175 -17.09 4.02 -1.46
C ASP A 175 -16.48 5.27 -2.12
N TYR A 176 -15.75 5.07 -3.23
CA TYR A 176 -15.13 6.14 -4.01
C TYR A 176 -16.13 7.14 -4.61
N SER A 177 -17.43 6.81 -4.65
CA SER A 177 -18.50 7.73 -5.06
C SER A 177 -19.13 8.46 -3.88
N GLY A 178 -18.58 8.32 -2.67
CA GLY A 178 -19.11 8.91 -1.44
C GLY A 178 -20.38 8.21 -0.93
N ARG A 179 -20.74 7.05 -1.46
CA ARG A 179 -21.92 6.30 -1.02
C ARG A 179 -21.55 5.41 0.16
N TYR A 180 -22.35 5.49 1.22
CA TYR A 180 -22.26 4.56 2.34
C TYR A 180 -22.71 3.15 1.91
N ARG A 181 -21.83 2.17 2.12
CA ARG A 181 -22.02 0.74 1.85
C ARG A 181 -22.13 -0.09 3.12
N GLY A 182 -21.76 0.47 4.28
CA GLY A 182 -21.74 -0.24 5.54
C GLY A 182 -20.58 -1.23 5.66
N VAL A 183 -20.57 -1.98 6.75
CA VAL A 183 -19.54 -2.99 7.01
C VAL A 183 -19.70 -4.17 6.05
N SER A 184 -18.57 -4.66 5.53
CA SER A 184 -18.54 -5.86 4.68
C SER A 184 -19.19 -7.06 5.39
N GLN A 185 -20.14 -7.71 4.72
CA GLN A 185 -20.77 -8.96 5.12
C GLN A 185 -20.08 -10.19 4.55
N ASN A 186 -18.89 -10.04 3.94
CA ASN A 186 -18.12 -11.17 3.45
C ASN A 186 -17.86 -12.15 4.60
N ARG A 187 -18.41 -13.36 4.45
CA ARG A 187 -18.25 -14.43 5.42
C ARG A 187 -16.93 -15.12 5.18
N ARG A 188 -15.86 -14.65 5.81
CA ARG A 188 -14.70 -15.53 6.02
C ARG A 188 -15.18 -16.69 6.90
N PRO A 189 -14.86 -17.95 6.61
CA PRO A 189 -14.75 -18.94 7.69
C PRO A 189 -13.80 -18.32 8.71
N ALA A 190 -14.25 -18.13 9.95
CA ALA A 190 -13.38 -17.61 10.99
C ALA A 190 -12.06 -18.38 10.94
N PRO A 191 -10.88 -17.72 11.00
CA PRO A 191 -9.64 -18.46 11.13
C PRO A 191 -9.83 -19.41 12.31
N ARG A 192 -9.46 -20.69 12.15
CA ARG A 192 -9.34 -21.64 13.26
C ARG A 192 -8.23 -21.15 14.19
N SER A 193 -8.50 -20.06 14.91
CA SER A 193 -7.76 -19.69 16.10
C SER A 193 -8.22 -20.68 17.17
N PRO A 194 -7.32 -21.42 17.83
CA PRO A 194 -7.68 -22.24 18.98
C PRO A 194 -8.18 -21.38 20.17
N ARG A 195 -8.24 -20.05 20.03
CA ARG A 195 -8.37 -19.13 21.16
C ARG A 195 -9.31 -17.96 20.93
N THR A 196 -10.35 -18.15 20.11
CA THR A 196 -11.55 -17.29 20.10
C THR A 196 -12.82 -18.14 20.06
N ALA A 197 -12.81 -19.28 20.76
CA ALA A 197 -14.02 -19.98 21.18
C ALA A 197 -14.34 -19.60 22.63
N ALA A 198 -14.61 -18.33 22.87
CA ALA A 198 -15.32 -17.89 24.06
C ALA A 198 -16.09 -16.65 23.63
N GLY A 199 -17.41 -16.78 23.50
CA GLY A 199 -18.34 -15.69 23.19
C GLY A 199 -18.42 -14.66 24.31
N GLY A 200 -17.29 -14.07 24.68
CA GLY A 200 -17.21 -12.94 25.57
C GLY A 200 -17.61 -11.66 24.82
N PRO A 201 -18.33 -10.73 25.45
CA PRO A 201 -18.68 -9.47 24.83
C PRO A 201 -17.43 -8.70 24.42
N CYS A 202 -17.54 -7.99 23.30
CA CYS A 202 -16.51 -7.07 22.82
C CYS A 202 -16.16 -6.09 23.95
N PRO A 203 -14.89 -5.91 24.32
CA PRO A 203 -14.53 -4.99 25.39
C PRO A 203 -14.98 -3.59 25.02
N PRO A 204 -15.65 -2.85 25.93
CA PRO A 204 -16.18 -1.53 25.62
C PRO A 204 -15.03 -0.61 25.19
N GLY A 205 -15.17 -0.03 24.00
CA GLY A 205 -14.20 0.92 23.45
C GLY A 205 -13.95 2.04 24.47
N ARG A 206 -12.67 2.34 24.73
CA ARG A 206 -12.30 3.48 25.57
C ARG A 206 -12.85 4.75 24.94
N THR A 207 -13.96 5.26 25.48
CA THR A 207 -14.42 6.62 25.21
C THR A 207 -13.31 7.58 25.57
N ARG A 208 -12.88 8.40 24.61
CA ARG A 208 -11.99 9.54 24.85
C ARG A 208 -12.58 10.37 25.99
N ARG A 209 -11.84 10.51 27.09
CA ARG A 209 -12.17 11.50 28.12
C ARG A 209 -12.07 12.88 27.46
N THR A 210 -13.20 13.54 27.27
CA THR A 210 -13.26 14.98 27.03
C THR A 210 -12.81 15.68 28.31
N THR A 211 -11.60 16.23 28.31
CA THR A 211 -11.15 17.14 29.36
C THR A 211 -11.91 18.45 29.21
N THR A 212 -12.94 18.66 30.02
CA THR A 212 -13.55 19.98 30.19
C THR A 212 -12.60 20.86 30.99
N CYS A 213 -11.96 21.84 30.33
CA CYS A 213 -11.37 23.00 30.99
C CYS A 213 -12.51 23.88 31.52
N GLY A 214 -12.69 23.93 32.84
CA GLY A 214 -13.70 24.74 33.50
C GLY A 214 -13.12 25.52 34.69
N GLY A 215 -12.78 26.78 34.43
CA GLY A 215 -12.90 27.94 35.33
C GLY A 215 -12.34 27.87 36.75
N ALA A 216 -11.13 28.39 36.97
CA ALA A 216 -10.69 28.84 38.27
C ALA A 216 -11.28 30.24 38.58
N THR A 217 -12.14 30.35 39.58
CA THR A 217 -12.52 31.61 40.22
C THR A 217 -11.63 31.82 41.45
N ARG A 218 -10.91 32.95 41.48
CA ARG A 218 -10.14 33.41 42.66
C ARG A 218 -11.08 34.05 43.69
N PRO A 219 -10.90 33.81 45.00
CA PRO A 219 -11.48 34.67 46.02
C PRO A 219 -10.59 35.90 46.28
N ARG A 220 -11.23 36.94 46.80
CA ARG A 220 -10.72 38.30 47.06
C ARG A 220 -9.59 38.35 48.08
#